data_AF-A0A7S4S7U7-F1
#
_entry.id   AF-A0A7S4S7U7-F1
#
_cell.length_a   1.000
_cell.length_b   1.000
_cell.length_c   1.000
_cell.angle_alpha   90.00
_cell.angle_beta   90.00
_cell.angle_gamma   90.00
#
_symmetry.space_group_name_H-M   'P 1'
#
loop_
_entity.id
_entity.type
_entity.pdbx_description
1 polymer ?
#
loop_
_entity_poly.entity_id
_entity_poly.type
_entity_poly.pdbx_seq_one_letter_code
_entity_poly.pdbx_strand_id
1 'polypeptide(L)'
;MAPPEKKARTEEATGGDKEETPKEDDAEMKDSESKEEPPKEPEPPKELEEDAPPEKSKPRIKEDVKFLVPDTTLNVMQSTTGGLLMCLGDGGIQHFFAGARANVGIKSGRYMFEVKIVEFMNLVEDHSSRSAPRPKNTVRVGFTTATAPLIMGENSEGCVCFDSEGSFVQPKKRAQVAGRFARDEVVAVLLNLDEKSPNANTISLFKGGTRVSAPQPLPE
;
A
#
# COMPACT_ATOMS: atom_id res chain seq x y z
N MET A 1 -32.86 -53.88 -7.24
CA MET A 1 -33.48 -54.50 -6.04
C MET A 1 -32.72 -53.97 -4.83
N ALA A 2 -33.41 -53.65 -3.72
CA ALA A 2 -32.80 -53.08 -2.52
C ALA A 2 -32.00 -54.13 -1.71
N PRO A 3 -31.04 -53.73 -0.83
CA PRO A 3 -30.15 -54.66 -0.12
C PRO A 3 -30.79 -55.29 1.13
N PRO A 4 -30.20 -56.38 1.66
CA PRO A 4 -30.55 -56.92 2.98
C PRO A 4 -29.74 -56.27 4.12
N GLU A 5 -30.44 -55.81 5.16
CA GLU A 5 -29.87 -55.47 6.48
C GLU A 5 -29.98 -56.66 7.47
N LYS A 6 -29.60 -56.42 8.74
CA LYS A 6 -29.83 -57.22 9.98
C LYS A 6 -28.78 -58.31 10.25
N LYS A 7 -28.33 -58.58 11.48
CA LYS A 7 -28.59 -58.08 12.87
C LYS A 7 -27.23 -58.16 13.62
N ALA A 8 -26.80 -57.22 14.47
CA ALA A 8 -27.32 -56.78 15.77
C ALA A 8 -27.28 -57.85 16.89
N ARG A 9 -26.56 -57.55 17.99
CA ARG A 9 -26.73 -58.08 19.35
C ARG A 9 -26.41 -56.96 20.37
N THR A 10 -26.98 -57.04 21.57
CA THR A 10 -27.18 -55.94 22.53
C THR A 10 -26.74 -56.35 23.96
N GLU A 11 -27.06 -55.52 24.97
CA GLU A 11 -27.06 -55.72 26.44
C GLU A 11 -25.82 -55.15 27.18
N GLU A 12 -25.89 -54.41 28.32
CA GLU A 12 -26.96 -53.66 29.07
C GLU A 12 -26.24 -52.64 30.03
N ALA A 13 -26.73 -51.42 30.37
CA ALA A 13 -27.69 -51.00 31.43
C ALA A 13 -27.30 -51.38 32.90
N THR A 14 -27.56 -50.67 34.03
CA THR A 14 -28.06 -49.31 34.45
C THR A 14 -27.83 -49.17 35.99
N GLY A 15 -27.94 -48.03 36.73
CA GLY A 15 -28.14 -46.61 36.41
C GLY A 15 -28.98 -45.82 37.48
N GLY A 16 -28.40 -44.85 38.22
CA GLY A 16 -29.08 -43.92 39.17
C GLY A 16 -28.92 -44.20 40.69
N ASP A 17 -29.33 -43.35 41.67
CA ASP A 17 -29.75 -41.92 41.71
C ASP A 17 -29.90 -41.40 43.19
N LYS A 18 -29.72 -40.07 43.46
CA LYS A 18 -30.12 -39.25 44.67
C LYS A 18 -29.66 -39.66 46.11
N GLU A 19 -29.77 -38.88 47.22
CA GLU A 19 -30.42 -37.56 47.53
C GLU A 19 -29.77 -36.76 48.73
N GLU A 20 -29.79 -35.41 48.63
CA GLU A 20 -29.90 -34.32 49.67
C GLU A 20 -28.93 -34.03 50.88
N THR A 21 -29.25 -32.96 51.64
CA THR A 21 -28.37 -31.91 52.30
C THR A 21 -28.77 -31.62 53.80
N PRO A 22 -28.63 -30.47 54.54
CA PRO A 22 -28.10 -29.07 54.33
C PRO A 22 -27.30 -28.42 55.55
N LYS A 23 -27.30 -27.07 55.65
CA LYS A 23 -26.85 -26.10 56.72
C LYS A 23 -25.42 -25.48 56.59
N GLU A 24 -25.26 -24.17 56.30
CA GLU A 24 -25.34 -22.91 57.15
C GLU A 24 -24.01 -22.67 57.93
N ASP A 25 -23.34 -21.50 58.01
CA ASP A 25 -23.60 -20.02 57.85
C ASP A 25 -22.24 -19.29 57.51
N ASP A 26 -22.04 -17.98 57.23
CA ASP A 26 -22.78 -16.78 56.73
C ASP A 26 -21.75 -15.59 56.49
N ALA A 27 -22.21 -14.38 56.10
CA ALA A 27 -21.63 -13.01 56.27
C ALA A 27 -20.75 -12.31 55.17
N GLU A 28 -21.34 -11.26 54.57
CA GLU A 28 -20.87 -9.91 54.12
C GLU A 28 -19.61 -9.60 53.22
N MET A 29 -19.88 -8.81 52.16
CA MET A 29 -19.11 -7.72 51.50
C MET A 29 -17.61 -7.85 51.08
N LYS A 30 -17.32 -7.78 49.77
CA LYS A 30 -16.87 -6.52 49.08
C LYS A 30 -16.49 -6.64 47.57
N ASP A 31 -17.14 -5.81 46.75
CA ASP A 31 -16.60 -4.82 45.77
C ASP A 31 -15.59 -5.21 44.64
N SER A 32 -15.60 -4.39 43.58
CA SER A 32 -14.63 -4.29 42.46
C SER A 32 -14.57 -5.39 41.38
N GLU A 33 -15.65 -5.57 40.61
CA GLU A 33 -15.51 -6.03 39.22
C GLU A 33 -14.88 -4.92 38.35
N SER A 34 -13.56 -4.96 38.17
CA SER A 34 -12.86 -4.08 37.24
C SER A 34 -13.13 -4.49 35.79
N LYS A 35 -14.15 -3.90 35.17
CA LYS A 35 -14.31 -3.97 33.71
C LYS A 35 -13.13 -3.27 33.04
N GLU A 36 -12.27 -4.04 32.39
CA GLU A 36 -11.29 -3.50 31.44
C GLU A 36 -12.06 -2.80 30.30
N GLU A 37 -11.87 -1.48 30.15
CA GLU A 37 -12.22 -0.83 28.89
C GLU A 37 -11.28 -1.38 27.80
N PRO A 38 -11.78 -1.78 26.62
CA PRO A 38 -10.91 -2.18 25.53
C PRO A 38 -9.99 -1.00 25.17
N PRO A 39 -8.68 -1.23 24.92
CA PRO A 39 -7.73 -0.16 24.67
C PRO A 39 -8.20 0.66 23.46
N LYS A 40 -8.38 1.96 23.66
CA LYS A 40 -8.76 2.89 22.59
C LYS A 40 -7.77 2.77 21.44
N GLU A 41 -8.26 2.42 20.26
CA GLU A 41 -7.48 2.50 19.04
C GLU A 41 -6.93 3.93 18.91
N PRO A 42 -5.64 4.12 18.60
CA PRO A 42 -5.06 5.45 18.51
C PRO A 42 -5.77 6.22 17.39
N GLU A 43 -6.30 7.41 17.71
CA GLU A 43 -6.98 8.24 16.73
C GLU A 43 -6.08 8.45 15.50
N PRO A 44 -6.62 8.29 14.27
CA PRO A 44 -5.82 8.44 13.07
C PRO A 44 -5.22 9.86 13.03
N PRO A 45 -3.93 10.02 12.67
CA PRO A 45 -3.26 11.32 12.70
C PRO A 45 -4.08 12.37 11.95
N LYS A 46 -4.43 13.46 12.65
CA LYS A 46 -5.29 14.51 12.10
C LYS A 46 -4.74 14.98 10.75
N GLU A 47 -5.61 15.09 9.75
CA GLU A 47 -5.28 15.62 8.43
C GLU A 47 -4.85 17.09 8.54
N LEU A 48 -3.53 17.35 8.55
CA LEU A 48 -2.97 18.71 8.70
C LEU A 48 -2.67 19.41 7.36
N GLU A 49 -2.73 18.67 6.24
CA GLU A 49 -2.48 19.23 4.91
C GLU A 49 -3.78 19.53 4.20
N GLU A 50 -4.58 20.41 4.80
CA GLU A 50 -5.77 20.99 4.16
C GLU A 50 -5.43 21.55 2.77
N ASP A 51 -6.43 21.53 1.89
CA ASP A 51 -6.36 22.03 0.52
C ASP A 51 -5.67 23.39 0.47
N ALA A 52 -4.79 23.57 -0.51
CA ALA A 52 -4.16 24.87 -0.71
C ALA A 52 -5.26 25.91 -1.02
N PRO A 53 -5.34 27.04 -0.28
CA PRO A 53 -6.32 28.07 -0.58
C PRO A 53 -6.17 28.53 -2.04
N PRO A 54 -7.27 28.93 -2.72
CA PRO A 54 -7.28 29.23 -4.15
C PRO A 54 -6.56 30.57 -4.48
N GLU A 55 -5.25 30.59 -4.27
CA GLU A 55 -4.39 31.74 -4.48
C GLU A 55 -4.09 31.97 -5.96
N LYS A 56 -4.13 33.24 -6.36
CA LYS A 56 -3.85 33.70 -7.72
C LYS A 56 -2.35 33.83 -8.03
N SER A 57 -1.49 33.58 -7.04
CA SER A 57 -0.08 34.03 -7.02
C SER A 57 0.98 32.94 -6.83
N LYS A 58 0.61 31.70 -6.43
CA LYS A 58 1.61 30.61 -6.36
C LYS A 58 2.16 30.31 -7.76
N PRO A 59 3.48 30.16 -7.93
CA PRO A 59 4.08 29.88 -9.23
C PRO A 59 3.68 28.49 -9.71
N ARG A 60 2.63 28.42 -10.54
CA ARG A 60 2.25 27.18 -11.24
C ARG A 60 3.41 26.74 -12.14
N ILE A 61 3.53 25.43 -12.34
CA ILE A 61 4.42 24.85 -13.35
C ILE A 61 4.04 25.47 -14.70
N LYS A 62 5.01 26.09 -15.38
CA LYS A 62 4.82 26.81 -16.65
C LYS A 62 5.10 25.97 -17.88
N GLU A 63 5.81 24.86 -17.70
CA GLU A 63 6.17 23.91 -18.75
C GLU A 63 5.20 22.73 -18.72
N ASP A 64 4.88 22.17 -19.89
CA ASP A 64 4.12 20.92 -19.95
C ASP A 64 4.94 19.80 -19.29
N VAL A 65 4.32 19.13 -18.31
CA VAL A 65 4.91 17.98 -17.61
C VAL A 65 4.86 16.78 -18.54
N LYS A 66 6.02 16.25 -18.90
CA LYS A 66 6.20 15.14 -19.85
C LYS A 66 7.40 14.29 -19.49
N PHE A 67 7.34 13.03 -19.88
CA PHE A 67 8.51 12.15 -19.87
C PHE A 67 9.41 12.51 -21.07
N LEU A 68 10.72 12.55 -20.85
CA LEU A 68 11.71 12.76 -21.90
C LEU A 68 12.34 11.42 -22.26
N VAL A 69 12.57 11.14 -23.54
CA VAL A 69 13.18 9.86 -23.97
C VAL A 69 14.52 9.57 -23.27
N PRO A 70 15.44 10.54 -23.06
CA PRO A 70 16.67 10.33 -22.28
C PRO A 70 16.44 10.00 -20.79
N ASP A 71 15.30 10.38 -20.22
CA ASP A 71 14.89 10.11 -18.83
C ASP A 71 13.99 8.87 -18.73
N THR A 72 14.07 7.94 -19.70
CA THR A 72 13.38 6.64 -19.67
C THR A 72 14.33 5.48 -19.94
N THR A 73 14.07 4.33 -19.31
CA THR A 73 14.82 3.09 -19.58
C THR A 73 14.40 2.48 -20.92
N LEU A 74 15.30 1.75 -21.58
CA LEU A 74 15.11 1.21 -22.94
C LEU A 74 13.90 0.25 -23.08
N ASN A 75 13.34 -0.24 -21.98
CA ASN A 75 12.14 -1.08 -21.91
C ASN A 75 10.84 -0.30 -21.65
N VAL A 76 10.85 1.03 -21.67
CA VAL A 76 9.63 1.86 -21.65
C VAL A 76 9.13 2.11 -23.08
N MET A 77 7.91 1.68 -23.36
CA MET A 77 7.11 2.19 -24.48
C MET A 77 6.32 3.41 -24.02
N GLN A 78 6.65 4.58 -24.56
CA GLN A 78 5.89 5.81 -24.34
C GLN A 78 4.80 5.97 -25.40
N SER A 79 3.57 6.24 -24.99
CA SER A 79 2.52 6.66 -25.93
C SER A 79 2.80 8.06 -26.46
N THR A 80 2.55 8.28 -27.76
CA THR A 80 2.64 9.61 -28.38
C THR A 80 1.54 10.57 -27.91
N THR A 81 0.50 10.06 -27.23
CA THR A 81 -0.61 10.84 -26.68
C THR A 81 -0.98 10.40 -25.25
N GLY A 82 -1.42 11.34 -24.42
CA GLY A 82 -2.00 11.07 -23.11
C GLY A 82 -1.04 10.66 -21.98
N GLY A 83 0.29 10.69 -22.20
CA GLY A 83 1.28 10.41 -21.15
C GLY A 83 1.33 8.95 -20.67
N LEU A 84 0.67 8.03 -21.36
CA LEU A 84 0.63 6.61 -21.03
C LEU A 84 2.01 5.96 -21.23
N LEU A 85 2.45 5.20 -20.22
CA LEU A 85 3.68 4.40 -20.23
C LEU A 85 3.34 2.91 -20.15
N MET A 86 4.07 2.08 -20.88
CA MET A 86 3.98 0.62 -20.81
C MET A 86 5.38 -0.03 -20.79
N CYS A 87 5.50 -1.19 -20.17
CA CYS A 87 6.74 -1.98 -20.19
C CYS A 87 6.79 -2.85 -21.45
N LEU A 88 7.99 -3.09 -22.01
CA LEU A 88 8.20 -4.18 -22.97
C LEU A 88 7.98 -5.53 -22.27
N GLY A 89 6.98 -6.29 -22.73
CA GLY A 89 6.64 -7.63 -22.23
C GLY A 89 7.20 -8.78 -23.06
N ASP A 90 8.20 -8.54 -23.91
CA ASP A 90 8.79 -9.56 -24.79
C ASP A 90 9.99 -10.28 -24.15
N GLY A 91 10.05 -11.60 -24.33
CA GLY A 91 11.09 -12.48 -23.81
C GLY A 91 11.46 -12.22 -22.35
N GLY A 92 12.77 -12.20 -22.05
CA GLY A 92 13.27 -11.98 -20.70
C GLY A 92 13.12 -10.54 -20.17
N ILE A 93 12.83 -9.56 -21.03
CA ILE A 93 12.71 -8.14 -20.64
C ILE A 93 11.51 -7.94 -19.70
N GLN A 94 10.51 -8.80 -19.80
CA GLN A 94 9.32 -8.83 -18.94
C GLN A 94 9.63 -8.94 -17.43
N HIS A 95 10.84 -9.38 -17.05
CA HIS A 95 11.28 -9.52 -15.65
C HIS A 95 12.05 -8.30 -15.13
N PHE A 96 12.25 -7.25 -15.95
CA PHE A 96 12.93 -6.03 -15.55
C PHE A 96 11.94 -4.91 -15.25
N PHE A 97 12.25 -4.11 -14.22
CA PHE A 97 11.56 -2.83 -14.02
C PHE A 97 11.81 -1.91 -15.23
N ALA A 98 10.79 -1.17 -15.63
CA ALA A 98 10.91 -0.02 -16.52
C ALA A 98 10.76 1.26 -15.68
N GLY A 99 11.55 2.29 -15.98
CA GLY A 99 11.62 3.53 -15.20
C GLY A 99 11.56 4.76 -16.09
N ALA A 100 10.85 5.79 -15.63
CA ALA A 100 10.64 7.03 -16.33
C ALA A 100 10.60 8.22 -15.36
N ARG A 101 11.23 9.34 -15.74
CA ARG A 101 11.22 10.59 -14.98
C ARG A 101 10.65 11.74 -15.83
N ALA A 102 9.88 12.62 -15.20
CA ALA A 102 9.33 13.81 -15.84
C ALA A 102 10.36 14.95 -15.91
N ASN A 103 10.22 15.85 -16.89
CA ASN A 103 11.11 17.00 -17.09
C ASN A 103 11.16 18.01 -15.93
N VAL A 104 10.11 18.10 -15.11
CA VAL A 104 9.97 19.15 -14.09
C VAL A 104 10.48 18.68 -12.72
N GLY A 105 11.57 19.27 -12.25
CA GLY A 105 12.07 19.10 -10.88
C GLY A 105 11.46 20.10 -9.91
N ILE A 106 10.94 19.61 -8.77
CA ILE A 106 10.39 20.42 -7.67
C ILE A 106 11.51 20.81 -6.70
N LYS A 107 11.47 22.02 -6.15
CA LYS A 107 12.50 22.54 -5.21
C LYS A 107 11.96 23.10 -3.89
N SER A 108 10.67 23.45 -3.82
CA SER A 108 10.00 23.99 -2.63
C SER A 108 8.48 23.95 -2.84
N GLY A 109 7.71 24.07 -1.76
CA GLY A 109 6.25 24.08 -1.79
C GLY A 109 5.60 22.68 -1.79
N ARG A 110 4.26 22.65 -1.82
CA ARG A 110 3.44 21.43 -1.90
C ARG A 110 3.01 21.15 -3.34
N TYR A 111 3.31 19.94 -3.84
CA TYR A 111 2.99 19.49 -5.20
C TYR A 111 2.51 18.05 -5.21
N MET A 112 1.44 17.78 -5.96
CA MET A 112 0.87 16.43 -6.11
C MET A 112 0.77 16.07 -7.59
N PHE A 113 1.01 14.81 -7.92
CA PHE A 113 0.70 14.24 -9.24
C PHE A 113 -0.08 12.93 -9.08
N GLU A 114 -0.88 12.59 -10.10
CA GLU A 114 -1.72 11.39 -10.13
C GLU A 114 -1.22 10.39 -11.16
N VAL A 115 -1.43 9.10 -10.88
CA VAL A 115 -1.18 7.98 -11.78
C VAL A 115 -2.40 7.06 -11.76
N LYS A 116 -3.05 6.88 -12.92
CA LYS A 116 -4.04 5.81 -13.11
C LYS A 116 -3.35 4.53 -13.60
N ILE A 117 -3.59 3.42 -12.91
CA ILE A 117 -3.07 2.11 -13.33
C ILE A 117 -4.05 1.50 -14.34
N VAL A 118 -3.75 1.58 -15.63
CA VAL A 118 -4.66 1.12 -16.69
C VAL A 118 -4.76 -0.41 -16.77
N GLU A 119 -3.64 -1.11 -16.58
CA GLU A 119 -3.56 -2.57 -16.73
C GLU A 119 -2.43 -3.17 -15.88
N PHE A 120 -2.57 -4.45 -15.53
CA PHE A 120 -1.48 -5.32 -15.12
C PHE A 120 -1.32 -6.42 -16.19
N MET A 121 -0.15 -6.51 -16.81
CA MET A 121 0.10 -7.40 -17.94
C MET A 121 0.12 -8.87 -17.49
N ASN A 122 -0.74 -9.69 -18.09
CA ASN A 122 -0.73 -11.14 -17.89
C ASN A 122 0.30 -11.78 -18.82
N LEU A 123 1.57 -11.68 -18.41
CA LEU A 123 2.72 -12.27 -19.10
C LEU A 123 2.58 -13.80 -19.17
N VAL A 124 2.78 -14.36 -20.37
CA VAL A 124 2.69 -15.80 -20.62
C VAL A 124 4.03 -16.47 -20.30
N GLU A 125 4.19 -16.86 -19.04
CA GLU A 125 5.24 -17.80 -18.64
C GLU A 125 4.89 -19.21 -19.12
N ASP A 126 5.88 -19.89 -19.72
CA ASP A 126 5.77 -21.30 -20.07
C ASP A 126 5.50 -22.15 -18.81
N HIS A 127 4.58 -23.12 -18.91
CA HIS A 127 3.80 -23.64 -17.78
C HIS A 127 4.57 -24.54 -16.77
N SER A 128 5.90 -24.52 -16.81
CA SER A 128 6.79 -25.34 -15.96
C SER A 128 7.01 -24.77 -14.55
N SER A 129 6.99 -23.44 -14.37
CA SER A 129 7.30 -22.82 -13.08
C SER A 129 6.06 -22.51 -12.23
N ARG A 130 5.79 -23.38 -11.25
CA ARG A 130 4.81 -23.10 -10.18
C ARG A 130 5.32 -22.14 -9.09
N SER A 131 6.53 -21.58 -9.23
CA SER A 131 7.27 -20.93 -8.15
C SER A 131 7.94 -19.60 -8.53
N ALA A 132 7.40 -18.88 -9.51
CA ALA A 132 7.75 -17.47 -9.71
C ALA A 132 7.31 -16.63 -8.49
N PRO A 133 8.19 -15.82 -7.86
CA PRO A 133 7.82 -14.96 -6.75
C PRO A 133 6.68 -13.99 -7.09
N ARG A 134 5.82 -13.72 -6.11
CA ARG A 134 4.79 -12.65 -6.21
C ARG A 134 5.34 -11.36 -5.56
N PRO A 135 5.01 -10.17 -6.08
CA PRO A 135 4.08 -9.88 -7.19
C PRO A 135 4.77 -9.92 -8.56
N LYS A 136 4.10 -10.51 -9.57
CA LYS A 136 4.61 -10.52 -10.96
C LYS A 136 4.60 -9.13 -11.62
N ASN A 137 3.59 -8.32 -11.31
CA ASN A 137 3.48 -6.93 -11.72
C ASN A 137 3.61 -6.07 -10.46
N THR A 138 4.59 -5.17 -10.43
CA THR A 138 4.81 -4.21 -9.33
C THR A 138 4.95 -2.81 -9.92
N VAL A 139 4.07 -1.89 -9.53
CA VAL A 139 4.17 -0.47 -9.89
C VAL A 139 4.89 0.26 -8.74
N ARG A 140 5.71 1.26 -9.06
CA ARG A 140 6.34 2.17 -8.09
C ARG A 140 6.10 3.62 -8.51
N VAL A 141 5.58 4.44 -7.60
CA VAL A 141 5.29 5.87 -7.83
C VAL A 141 5.95 6.71 -6.74
N GLY A 142 6.59 7.81 -7.10
CA GLY A 142 7.45 8.54 -6.17
C GLY A 142 8.29 9.63 -6.83
N PHE A 143 9.37 10.02 -6.15
CA PHE A 143 10.27 11.08 -6.56
C PHE A 143 11.73 10.63 -6.53
N THR A 144 12.54 11.24 -7.39
CA THR A 144 13.98 10.97 -7.52
C THR A 144 14.75 12.28 -7.68
N THR A 145 15.95 12.39 -7.13
CA THR A 145 16.89 13.43 -7.55
C THR A 145 17.30 13.25 -9.02
N ALA A 146 17.81 14.29 -9.66
CA ALA A 146 18.22 14.23 -11.07
C ALA A 146 19.36 13.22 -11.34
N THR A 147 20.20 12.96 -10.33
CA THR A 147 21.35 12.04 -10.40
C THR A 147 21.04 10.60 -10.00
N ALA A 148 19.88 10.34 -9.39
CA ALA A 148 19.47 8.99 -8.98
C ALA A 148 19.19 8.08 -10.20
N PRO A 149 19.27 6.75 -10.05
CA PRO A 149 18.82 5.80 -11.07
C PRO A 149 17.34 5.99 -11.43
N LEU A 150 16.97 5.66 -12.68
CA LEU A 150 15.56 5.65 -13.12
C LEU A 150 14.73 4.51 -12.50
N ILE A 151 15.39 3.48 -11.94
CA ILE A 151 14.73 2.37 -11.23
C ILE A 151 14.75 2.67 -9.73
N MET A 152 13.59 3.02 -9.17
CA MET A 152 13.44 3.29 -7.74
C MET A 152 13.44 2.00 -6.91
N GLY A 153 14.14 1.99 -5.77
CA GLY A 153 14.22 0.83 -4.87
C GLY A 153 15.20 1.02 -3.71
N GLU A 154 15.25 0.03 -2.81
CA GLU A 154 16.00 0.10 -1.54
C GLU A 154 17.52 0.29 -1.71
N ASN A 155 18.08 -0.10 -2.87
CA ASN A 155 19.49 0.07 -3.21
C ASN A 155 19.78 1.34 -4.03
N SER A 156 18.77 2.19 -4.29
CA SER A 156 18.91 3.39 -5.13
C SER A 156 18.87 4.65 -4.26
N GLU A 157 20.04 5.24 -4.04
CA GLU A 157 20.15 6.50 -3.29
C GLU A 157 19.53 7.67 -4.09
N GLY A 158 19.00 8.66 -3.37
CA GLY A 158 18.26 9.77 -3.98
C GLY A 158 16.89 9.43 -4.56
N CYS A 159 16.28 8.29 -4.20
CA CYS A 159 14.88 7.98 -4.55
C CYS A 159 14.00 7.67 -3.33
N VAL A 160 12.71 8.00 -3.43
CA VAL A 160 11.65 7.63 -2.49
C VAL A 160 10.39 7.27 -3.28
N CYS A 161 9.74 6.16 -2.95
CA CYS A 161 8.52 5.74 -3.66
C CYS A 161 7.59 4.89 -2.81
N PHE A 162 6.33 4.81 -3.21
CA PHE A 162 5.38 3.80 -2.77
C PHE A 162 5.26 2.74 -3.86
N ASP A 163 5.27 1.46 -3.47
CA ASP A 163 4.98 0.36 -4.38
C ASP A 163 3.53 -0.14 -4.27
N SER A 164 3.07 -0.87 -5.29
CA SER A 164 1.68 -1.33 -5.42
C SER A 164 1.19 -2.23 -4.29
N GLU A 165 2.08 -2.79 -3.47
CA GLU A 165 1.67 -3.57 -2.29
C GLU A 165 1.41 -2.69 -1.06
N GLY A 166 1.66 -1.38 -1.13
CA GLY A 166 1.44 -0.41 -0.04
C GLY A 166 2.69 -0.15 0.83
N SER A 167 3.86 -0.59 0.37
CA SER A 167 5.14 -0.31 1.04
C SER A 167 5.72 1.04 0.59
N PHE A 168 6.10 1.88 1.55
CA PHE A 168 7.03 2.98 1.33
C PHE A 168 8.47 2.45 1.28
N VAL A 169 9.20 2.87 0.26
CA VAL A 169 10.56 2.44 -0.06
C VAL A 169 11.46 3.66 -0.17
N GLN A 170 12.53 3.65 0.62
CA GLN A 170 13.59 4.65 0.64
C GLN A 170 14.96 3.90 0.70
N PRO A 171 16.10 4.59 0.61
CA PRO A 171 17.40 3.92 0.64
C PRO A 171 17.58 3.09 1.93
N LYS A 172 17.95 1.82 1.77
CA LYS A 172 18.21 0.85 2.84
C LYS A 172 16.99 0.54 3.75
N LYS A 173 15.77 0.98 3.42
CA LYS A 173 14.58 0.79 4.26
C LYS A 173 13.28 0.66 3.46
N ARG A 174 12.49 -0.36 3.81
CA ARG A 174 11.09 -0.58 3.41
C ARG A 174 10.20 -0.57 4.65
N ALA A 175 9.01 0.02 4.55
CA ALA A 175 7.99 -0.04 5.59
C ALA A 175 6.59 -0.15 4.95
N GLN A 176 5.73 -1.00 5.50
CA GLN A 176 4.32 -1.04 5.08
C GLN A 176 3.58 0.15 5.71
N VAL A 177 2.98 1.01 4.88
CA VAL A 177 2.36 2.27 5.36
C VAL A 177 0.98 2.55 4.75
N ALA A 178 0.55 1.76 3.77
CA ALA A 178 -0.73 1.86 3.11
C ALA A 178 -1.30 0.46 2.79
N GLY A 179 -2.54 0.43 2.33
CA GLY A 179 -3.10 -0.75 1.66
C GLY A 179 -2.60 -0.89 0.22
N ARG A 180 -2.74 -2.11 -0.33
CA ARG A 180 -2.46 -2.44 -1.73
C ARG A 180 -3.21 -1.52 -2.70
N PHE A 181 -2.60 -1.21 -3.84
CA PHE A 181 -3.26 -0.53 -4.96
C PHE A 181 -3.06 -1.26 -6.30
N ALA A 182 -4.09 -1.23 -7.14
CA ALA A 182 -4.28 -2.16 -8.25
C ALA A 182 -4.76 -1.50 -9.55
N ARG A 183 -5.02 -2.35 -10.57
CA ARG A 183 -5.66 -1.98 -11.84
C ARG A 183 -6.93 -1.14 -11.61
N ASP A 184 -7.12 -0.16 -12.48
CA ASP A 184 -8.21 0.80 -12.57
C ASP A 184 -8.33 1.80 -11.41
N GLU A 185 -7.51 1.67 -10.36
CA GLU A 185 -7.37 2.68 -9.31
C GLU A 185 -6.49 3.87 -9.76
N VAL A 186 -6.76 5.03 -9.17
CA VAL A 186 -5.92 6.24 -9.26
C VAL A 186 -5.24 6.44 -7.92
N VAL A 187 -3.91 6.55 -7.95
CA VAL A 187 -3.09 6.95 -6.81
C VAL A 187 -2.49 8.33 -7.04
N ALA A 188 -2.41 9.14 -6.00
CA ALA A 188 -1.73 10.43 -6.04
C ALA A 188 -0.56 10.44 -5.05
N VAL A 189 0.54 11.06 -5.45
CA VAL A 189 1.73 11.22 -4.60
C VAL A 189 1.94 12.71 -4.34
N LEU A 190 1.77 13.10 -3.08
CA LEU A 190 2.01 14.45 -2.59
C LEU A 190 3.44 14.56 -2.06
N LEU A 191 4.19 15.53 -2.55
CA LEU A 191 5.48 15.97 -2.02
C LEU A 191 5.31 17.31 -1.31
N ASN A 192 5.78 17.40 -0.08
CA ASN A 192 5.71 18.61 0.73
C ASN A 192 7.11 19.12 1.06
N LEU A 193 7.57 20.12 0.30
CA LEU A 193 8.77 20.92 0.55
C LEU A 193 8.41 22.36 0.96
N ASP A 194 7.26 22.56 1.61
CA ASP A 194 6.83 23.86 2.14
C ASP A 194 7.29 23.97 3.59
N GLU A 195 8.38 24.70 3.83
CA GLU A 195 8.99 24.92 5.17
C GLU A 195 8.01 25.46 6.23
N LYS A 196 6.87 26.04 5.79
CA LYS A 196 5.82 26.58 6.66
C LYS A 196 4.71 25.59 6.96
N SER A 197 4.74 24.40 6.36
CA SER A 197 3.79 23.33 6.61
C SER A 197 4.18 22.55 7.88
N PRO A 198 3.21 22.12 8.72
CA PRO A 198 3.51 21.22 9.84
C PRO A 198 4.12 19.87 9.41
N ASN A 199 3.93 19.48 8.15
CA ASN A 199 4.48 18.25 7.55
C ASN A 199 5.58 18.56 6.51
N ALA A 200 6.37 19.61 6.72
CA ALA A 200 7.50 19.96 5.86
C ALA A 200 8.49 18.79 5.69
N ASN A 201 9.06 18.65 4.48
CA ASN A 201 9.97 17.58 4.07
C ASN A 201 9.36 16.17 4.22
N THR A 202 8.11 16.01 3.78
CA THR A 202 7.41 14.71 3.76
C THR A 202 6.88 14.33 2.37
N ILE A 203 6.53 13.05 2.22
CA ILE A 203 5.85 12.48 1.06
C ILE A 203 4.64 11.66 1.54
N SER A 204 3.51 11.73 0.83
CA SER A 204 2.26 11.04 1.20
C SER A 204 1.59 10.37 -0.01
N LEU A 205 0.99 9.21 0.21
CA LEU A 205 0.18 8.48 -0.77
C LEU A 205 -1.31 8.71 -0.53
N PHE A 206 -2.03 8.99 -1.61
CA PHE A 206 -3.49 9.06 -1.68
C PHE A 206 -4.00 8.01 -2.68
N LYS A 207 -5.23 7.50 -2.47
CA LYS A 207 -5.91 6.59 -3.38
C LYS A 207 -7.37 7.04 -3.54
N GLY A 208 -7.80 7.25 -4.78
CA GLY A 208 -9.16 7.72 -5.08
C GLY A 208 -9.54 9.07 -4.43
N GLY A 209 -8.55 9.94 -4.17
CA GLY A 209 -8.73 11.23 -3.50
C GLY A 209 -8.57 11.20 -1.96
N THR A 210 -8.53 10.03 -1.32
CA THR A 210 -8.35 9.89 0.13
C THR A 210 -6.91 9.56 0.50
N ARG A 211 -6.34 10.15 1.55
CA ARG A 211 -5.00 9.78 2.06
C ARG A 211 -5.01 8.32 2.54
N VAL A 212 -4.01 7.53 2.14
CA VAL A 212 -3.86 6.12 2.54
C VAL A 212 -2.56 5.81 3.28
N SER A 213 -1.65 6.78 3.42
CA SER A 213 -0.48 6.70 4.31
C SER A 213 -0.35 7.96 5.15
N ALA A 214 0.01 7.85 6.43
CA ALA A 214 0.50 9.00 7.18
C ALA A 214 1.72 9.65 6.48
N PRO A 215 1.99 10.95 6.66
CA PRO A 215 3.15 11.63 6.07
C PRO A 215 4.46 10.90 6.39
N GLN A 216 5.20 10.50 5.35
CA GLN A 216 6.48 9.84 5.50
C GLN A 216 7.61 10.88 5.41
N PRO A 217 8.54 10.95 6.36
CA PRO A 217 9.68 11.85 6.25
C PRO A 217 10.57 11.45 5.07
N LEU A 218 11.09 12.47 4.37
CA LEU A 218 12.13 12.28 3.37
C LEU A 218 13.48 11.96 4.04
N PRO A 219 14.36 11.17 3.39
CA PRO A 219 15.75 11.06 3.80
C PRO A 219 16.49 12.41 3.71
N GLU A 220 17.54 12.55 4.53
CA GLU A 220 18.56 13.60 4.42
C GLU A 220 19.53 13.35 3.24
#